data_AF-A0A965MUY6-F1
#
_entry.id   AF-A0A965MUY6-F1
#
_cell.length_a   1.000
_cell.length_b   1.000
_cell.length_c   1.000
_cell.angle_alpha   90.00
_cell.angle_beta   90.00
_cell.angle_gamma   90.00
#
_symmetry.space_group_name_H-M   'P 1'
#
loop_
_entity.id
_entity.type
_entity.pdbx_description
1 polymer ?
#
loop_
_entity_poly.entity_id
_entity_poly.type
_entity_poly.pdbx_seq_one_letter_code
_entity_poly.pdbx_strand_id
1 'polypeptide(L)'
;MNIIELIIDEKDEQSGIDAVSVVKSPAIEENFIALNKHEVELKEVNEEKRLLMGAALIPNKQIYRHNGKEEYYIYFSEKTVRKASELFLMRGNQNNATYEHKQELNGMSVVESWIIEDKKTDKSRLYGFDLPIGTWMISMKVNNEDVWKDVKEGKVKGFSIEGYFADKYEMSLEDKRKQDIIEQLKNLLK
;
A
#
# COMPACT_ATOMS: atom_id res chain seq x y z
N MET A 1 -18.89 17.07 3.63
CA MET A 1 -18.35 15.75 3.26
C MET A 1 -17.15 15.50 4.16
N ASN A 2 -17.14 14.41 4.92
CA ASN A 2 -16.09 14.14 5.91
C ASN A 2 -14.83 13.61 5.21
N ILE A 3 -13.66 14.05 5.69
CA ILE A 3 -12.36 13.58 5.23
C ILE A 3 -11.62 13.06 6.45
N ILE A 4 -11.22 11.79 6.39
CA ILE A 4 -10.66 11.04 7.51
C ILE A 4 -9.21 10.66 7.18
N GLU A 5 -8.29 10.97 8.08
CA GLU A 5 -6.92 10.45 7.99
C GLU A 5 -6.89 9.05 8.61
N LEU A 6 -6.43 8.08 7.83
CA LEU A 6 -6.12 6.76 8.34
C LEU A 6 -4.66 6.70 8.77
N ILE A 7 -4.40 6.11 9.93
CA ILE A 7 -3.07 6.01 10.54
C ILE A 7 -2.75 4.59 11.01
N ILE A 8 -1.46 4.33 11.17
CA ILE A 8 -0.99 3.15 11.89
C ILE A 8 -1.10 3.42 13.39
N ASP A 9 -1.84 2.58 14.11
CA ASP A 9 -1.84 2.58 15.57
C ASP A 9 -0.67 1.72 16.07
N GLU A 10 0.36 2.36 16.64
CA GLU A 10 1.53 1.65 17.16
C GLU A 10 1.23 0.82 18.41
N LYS A 11 0.07 1.02 19.05
CA LYS A 11 -0.39 0.21 20.19
C LYS A 11 -1.13 -1.05 19.76
N ASP A 12 -1.55 -1.11 18.49
CA ASP A 12 -2.26 -2.25 17.93
C ASP A 12 -1.33 -3.03 17.00
N GLU A 13 -0.96 -4.25 17.42
CA GLU A 13 -0.11 -5.13 16.64
C GLU A 13 -0.75 -5.55 15.30
N GLN A 14 -2.08 -5.47 15.18
CA GLN A 14 -2.82 -5.75 13.95
C GLN A 14 -2.80 -4.57 12.98
N SER A 15 -2.47 -3.35 13.44
CA SER A 15 -2.40 -2.18 12.55
C SER A 15 -1.21 -2.29 11.60
N GLY A 16 -1.45 -2.11 10.30
CA GLY A 16 -0.45 -2.33 9.26
C GLY A 16 -1.05 -2.89 7.99
N ILE A 17 -0.17 -3.19 7.03
CA ILE A 17 -0.51 -3.82 5.76
C ILE A 17 -0.07 -5.28 5.83
N ASP A 18 -1.00 -6.18 5.52
CA ASP A 18 -0.79 -7.62 5.58
C ASP A 18 -0.52 -8.22 4.20
N ALA A 19 -1.09 -7.64 3.14
CA ALA A 19 -0.92 -8.13 1.78
C ALA A 19 -1.03 -7.00 0.73
N VAL A 20 -0.48 -7.29 -0.45
CA VAL A 20 -0.67 -6.46 -1.65
C VAL A 20 -1.46 -7.25 -2.70
N SER A 21 -2.61 -6.74 -3.09
CA SER A 21 -3.48 -7.32 -4.11
C SER A 21 -3.11 -6.83 -5.51
N VAL A 22 -3.12 -7.73 -6.49
CA VAL A 22 -3.19 -7.35 -7.91
C VAL A 22 -4.64 -7.21 -8.32
N VAL A 23 -5.00 -6.07 -8.90
CA VAL A 23 -6.39 -5.72 -9.19
C VAL A 23 -6.53 -5.10 -10.58
N LYS A 24 -7.71 -5.26 -11.17
CA LYS A 24 -8.09 -4.62 -12.44
C LYS A 24 -8.27 -3.11 -12.30
N SER A 25 -8.85 -2.68 -11.18
CA SER A 25 -9.23 -1.29 -10.91
C SER A 25 -8.62 -0.84 -9.59
N PRO A 26 -7.38 -0.34 -9.58
CA PRO A 26 -6.70 0.08 -8.36
C PRO A 26 -7.41 1.25 -7.70
N ALA A 27 -7.56 1.19 -6.37
CA ALA A 27 -8.25 2.24 -5.60
C ALA A 27 -7.54 3.60 -5.66
N ILE A 28 -6.24 3.60 -5.94
CA ILE A 28 -5.44 4.82 -6.16
C ILE A 28 -5.45 5.28 -7.62
N GLU A 29 -6.19 4.62 -8.51
CA GLU A 29 -6.33 4.94 -9.94
C GLU A 29 -5.01 5.00 -10.73
N GLU A 30 -3.93 4.42 -10.18
CA GLU A 30 -2.63 4.31 -10.85
C GLU A 30 -2.36 2.87 -11.24
N ASN A 31 -2.02 2.67 -12.52
CA ASN A 31 -1.65 1.37 -13.03
C ASN A 31 -0.16 1.08 -12.76
N PHE A 32 0.19 -0.19 -12.56
CA PHE A 32 1.57 -0.64 -12.60
C PHE A 32 2.06 -0.75 -14.05
N ILE A 33 3.38 -0.89 -14.19
CA ILE A 33 4.07 -1.19 -15.44
C ILE A 33 4.65 -2.60 -15.33
N ALA A 34 4.36 -3.44 -16.32
CA ALA A 34 4.92 -4.79 -16.42
C ALA A 34 6.26 -4.75 -17.18
N LEU A 35 7.35 -5.04 -16.48
CA LEU A 35 8.70 -5.11 -17.05
C LEU A 35 9.02 -6.55 -17.46
N ASN A 36 9.05 -6.78 -18.76
CA ASN A 36 9.19 -8.10 -19.38
C ASN A 36 10.55 -8.34 -20.06
N LYS A 37 11.40 -7.32 -20.28
CA LYS A 37 12.76 -7.48 -20.85
C LYS A 37 13.82 -6.60 -20.17
N HIS A 38 15.04 -7.14 -20.03
CA HIS A 38 16.27 -6.33 -20.02
C HIS A 38 16.90 -6.46 -21.40
N GLU A 39 17.09 -5.35 -22.11
CA GLU A 39 18.11 -5.29 -23.15
C GLU A 39 19.46 -5.03 -22.47
N VAL A 40 20.08 -6.09 -21.98
CA VAL A 40 21.52 -6.10 -21.76
C VAL A 40 22.05 -7.09 -22.79
N GLU A 41 22.95 -6.64 -23.67
CA GLU A 41 23.64 -7.46 -24.67
C GLU A 41 24.48 -8.55 -23.98
N LEU A 42 23.84 -9.57 -23.45
CA LEU A 42 24.47 -10.80 -22.98
C LEU A 42 23.81 -11.94 -23.76
N LYS A 43 24.64 -12.58 -24.58
CA LYS A 43 24.32 -13.84 -25.28
C LYS A 43 23.80 -14.84 -24.25
N GLU A 44 22.60 -15.39 -24.53
CA GLU A 44 21.85 -16.34 -23.71
C GLU A 44 21.41 -15.82 -22.34
N VAL A 45 20.16 -15.36 -22.24
CA VAL A 45 19.07 -16.03 -21.50
C VAL A 45 17.75 -15.33 -21.90
N ASN A 46 16.81 -16.08 -22.50
CA ASN A 46 15.44 -15.63 -22.81
C ASN A 46 14.57 -15.65 -21.54
N GLU A 47 14.98 -14.94 -20.49
CA GLU A 47 14.24 -14.87 -19.23
C GLU A 47 13.45 -13.56 -19.18
N GLU A 48 12.12 -13.67 -19.33
CA GLU A 48 11.22 -12.55 -19.02
C GLU A 48 11.42 -12.17 -17.55
N LYS A 49 11.66 -10.87 -17.28
CA LYS A 49 11.88 -10.40 -15.91
C LYS A 49 10.69 -10.65 -14.98
N ARG A 50 9.46 -10.67 -15.51
CA ARG A 50 8.21 -10.86 -14.76
C ARG A 50 8.10 -9.97 -13.53
N LEU A 51 8.39 -8.67 -13.69
CA LEU A 51 8.28 -7.68 -12.64
C LEU A 51 7.11 -6.74 -12.90
N LEU A 52 6.30 -6.47 -11.88
CA LEU A 52 5.26 -5.44 -11.89
C LEU A 52 5.73 -4.29 -11.00
N MET A 53 5.87 -3.09 -11.55
CA MET A 53 6.32 -1.90 -10.82
C MET A 53 5.22 -0.86 -10.74
N GLY A 54 4.93 -0.33 -9.57
CA GLY A 54 3.88 0.68 -9.42
C GLY A 54 3.76 1.20 -7.99
N ALA A 55 2.87 2.18 -7.81
CA ALA A 55 2.54 2.70 -6.50
C ALA A 55 1.67 1.70 -5.74
N ALA A 56 2.04 1.42 -4.48
CA ALA A 56 1.18 0.71 -3.54
C ALA A 56 0.31 1.70 -2.74
N LEU A 57 0.86 2.87 -2.39
CA LEU A 57 0.15 3.96 -1.73
C LEU A 57 0.64 5.32 -2.21
N ILE A 58 -0.29 6.27 -2.36
CA ILE A 58 -0.01 7.66 -2.73
C ILE A 58 -0.47 8.57 -1.59
N PRO A 59 0.43 9.40 -1.02
CA PRO A 59 0.09 10.26 0.09
C PRO A 59 -0.92 11.32 -0.31
N ASN A 60 -1.78 11.70 0.63
CA ASN A 60 -2.80 12.74 0.53
C ASN A 60 -3.82 12.53 -0.61
N LYS A 61 -3.80 11.40 -1.32
CA LYS A 61 -4.84 11.05 -2.29
C LYS A 61 -6.13 10.75 -1.53
N GLN A 62 -7.18 11.50 -1.84
CA GLN A 62 -8.51 11.29 -1.28
C GLN A 62 -9.15 10.09 -1.97
N ILE A 63 -9.52 9.08 -1.19
CA ILE A 63 -10.16 7.87 -1.70
C ILE A 63 -11.58 7.82 -1.18
N TYR A 64 -12.53 7.78 -2.11
CA TYR A 64 -13.96 7.74 -1.78
C TYR A 64 -14.34 6.43 -1.08
N ARG A 65 -15.18 6.53 -0.06
CA ARG A 65 -15.73 5.41 0.71
C ARG A 65 -17.21 5.66 1.00
N HIS A 66 -17.95 4.56 1.08
CA HIS A 66 -19.36 4.57 1.43
C HIS A 66 -19.67 3.35 2.29
N ASN A 67 -20.25 3.58 3.46
CA ASN A 67 -20.61 2.51 4.41
C ASN A 67 -22.11 2.15 4.37
N GLY A 68 -22.82 2.54 3.30
CA GLY A 68 -24.26 2.34 3.16
C GLY A 68 -25.13 3.46 3.72
N LYS A 69 -24.59 4.30 4.62
CA LYS A 69 -25.31 5.42 5.24
C LYS A 69 -24.69 6.77 4.94
N GLU A 70 -23.36 6.82 4.93
CA GLU A 70 -22.59 8.05 4.79
C GLU A 70 -21.47 7.88 3.76
N GLU A 71 -21.30 8.93 2.97
CA GLU A 71 -20.21 9.09 2.02
C GLU A 71 -19.10 9.93 2.65
N TYR A 72 -17.87 9.45 2.56
CA TYR A 72 -16.70 10.11 3.11
C TYR A 72 -15.47 9.81 2.28
N TYR A 73 -14.41 10.60 2.49
CA TYR A 73 -13.10 10.34 1.90
C TYR A 73 -12.15 9.91 3.00
N ILE A 74 -11.25 9.00 2.65
CA ILE A 74 -10.07 8.68 3.45
C ILE A 74 -8.81 9.19 2.75
N TYR A 75 -7.74 9.42 3.51
CA TYR A 75 -6.41 9.63 2.96
C TYR A 75 -5.34 9.12 3.93
N PHE A 76 -4.13 8.96 3.41
CA PHE A 76 -2.95 8.61 4.19
C PHE A 76 -1.94 9.76 4.08
N SER A 77 -1.43 10.28 5.20
CA SER A 77 -0.34 11.26 5.16
C SER A 77 0.98 10.61 4.75
N GLU A 78 1.96 11.41 4.30
CA GLU A 78 3.30 10.92 3.95
C GLU A 78 3.94 10.12 5.09
N LYS A 79 3.72 10.55 6.33
CA LYS A 79 4.18 9.85 7.53
C LYS A 79 3.53 8.46 7.65
N THR A 80 2.22 8.36 7.46
CA THR A 80 1.51 7.07 7.49
C THR A 80 1.98 6.15 6.37
N VAL A 81 2.13 6.67 5.15
CA VAL A 81 2.60 5.89 4.00
C VAL A 81 3.99 5.31 4.26
N ARG A 82 4.93 6.14 4.74
CA ARG A 82 6.28 5.68 5.11
C ARG A 82 6.23 4.61 6.18
N LYS A 83 5.51 4.85 7.27
CA LYS A 83 5.40 3.89 8.39
C LYS A 83 4.80 2.55 7.93
N ALA A 84 3.74 2.60 7.12
CA ALA A 84 3.10 1.41 6.58
C ALA A 84 4.05 0.60 5.68
N SER A 85 4.83 1.27 4.83
CA SER A 85 5.82 0.64 3.96
C SER A 85 6.93 -0.09 4.73
N GLU A 86 7.44 0.55 5.80
CA GLU A 86 8.49 -0.01 6.64
C GLU A 86 7.97 -1.21 7.42
N LEU A 87 6.80 -1.10 8.04
CA LEU A 87 6.18 -2.19 8.80
C LEU A 87 5.85 -3.40 7.93
N PHE A 88 5.35 -3.19 6.71
CA PHE A 88 5.08 -4.28 5.77
C PHE A 88 6.32 -5.16 5.53
N LEU A 89 7.48 -4.54 5.30
CA LEU A 89 8.74 -5.27 5.11
C LEU A 89 9.28 -5.86 6.42
N MET A 90 9.24 -5.09 7.51
CA MET A 90 9.72 -5.55 8.82
C MET A 90 8.95 -6.78 9.33
N ARG A 91 7.66 -6.91 8.96
CA ARG A 91 6.81 -8.05 9.32
C ARG A 91 6.99 -9.25 8.39
N GLY A 92 7.76 -9.14 7.32
CA GLY A 92 7.93 -10.24 6.36
C GLY A 92 6.77 -10.39 5.38
N ASN A 93 5.90 -9.39 5.25
CA ASN A 93 4.69 -9.47 4.43
C ASN A 93 4.95 -9.35 2.92
N GLN A 94 6.21 -9.19 2.48
CA GLN A 94 6.56 -9.03 1.07
C GLN A 94 6.11 -10.19 0.17
N ASN A 95 5.82 -11.37 0.71
CA ASN A 95 5.32 -12.52 -0.05
C ASN A 95 3.80 -12.67 -0.01
N ASN A 96 3.10 -11.83 0.75
CA ASN A 96 1.66 -11.92 0.90
C ASN A 96 1.00 -11.13 -0.23
N ALA A 97 0.35 -11.84 -1.14
CA ALA A 97 -0.38 -11.23 -2.24
C ALA A 97 -1.73 -11.91 -2.44
N THR A 98 -2.67 -11.16 -2.98
CA THR A 98 -4.00 -11.65 -3.32
C THR A 98 -4.40 -11.22 -4.73
N TYR A 99 -5.45 -11.84 -5.25
CA TYR A 99 -6.13 -11.45 -6.47
C TYR A 99 -7.49 -10.85 -6.11
N GLU A 100 -7.73 -9.60 -6.49
CA GLU A 100 -9.02 -8.90 -6.28
C GLU A 100 -9.54 -8.97 -4.82
N HIS A 101 -8.64 -8.96 -3.84
CA HIS A 101 -8.96 -9.08 -2.40
C HIS A 101 -9.73 -10.35 -2.00
N LYS A 102 -9.67 -11.42 -2.81
CA LYS A 102 -10.52 -12.61 -2.63
C LYS A 102 -9.74 -13.91 -2.52
N GLN A 103 -8.64 -14.02 -3.25
CA GLN A 103 -7.88 -15.25 -3.35
C GLN A 103 -6.42 -14.97 -3.05
N GLU A 104 -5.85 -15.69 -2.10
CA GLU A 104 -4.42 -15.68 -1.84
C GLU A 104 -3.63 -16.22 -3.04
N LEU A 105 -2.51 -15.58 -3.35
CA LEU A 105 -1.64 -15.93 -4.46
C LEU A 105 -0.31 -16.46 -3.96
N ASN A 106 0.08 -17.63 -4.48
CA ASN A 106 1.43 -18.15 -4.33
C ASN A 106 2.33 -17.65 -5.46
N GLY A 107 3.64 -17.57 -5.21
CA GLY A 107 4.63 -17.19 -6.24
C GLY A 107 4.64 -15.70 -6.56
N MET A 108 4.24 -14.86 -5.61
CA MET A 108 4.29 -13.40 -5.71
C MET A 108 5.22 -12.87 -4.61
N SER A 109 6.15 -11.98 -4.95
CA SER A 109 7.07 -11.40 -3.96
C SER A 109 7.41 -9.95 -4.30
N VAL A 110 7.20 -9.03 -3.36
CA VAL A 110 7.77 -7.68 -3.44
C VAL A 110 9.29 -7.79 -3.25
N VAL A 111 10.04 -7.46 -4.29
CA VAL A 111 11.50 -7.59 -4.34
C VAL A 111 12.21 -6.24 -4.29
N GLU A 112 11.51 -5.15 -4.58
CA GLU A 112 11.99 -3.78 -4.33
C GLU A 112 10.85 -2.96 -3.71
N SER A 113 11.19 -2.07 -2.78
CA SER A 113 10.24 -1.18 -2.11
C SER A 113 10.98 0.10 -1.72
N TRP A 114 10.43 1.26 -2.06
CA TRP A 114 11.02 2.55 -1.72
C TRP A 114 9.98 3.66 -1.63
N ILE A 115 10.36 4.77 -0.98
CA ILE A 115 9.59 6.01 -0.96
C ILE A 115 10.19 6.97 -1.99
N ILE A 116 9.36 7.64 -2.79
CA ILE A 116 9.81 8.73 -3.66
C ILE A 116 10.26 9.89 -2.78
N GLU A 117 11.56 10.22 -2.80
CA GLU A 117 12.13 11.33 -2.03
C GLU A 117 12.49 12.56 -2.88
N ASP A 118 12.70 12.37 -4.19
CA ASP A 118 12.97 13.46 -5.14
C ASP A 118 12.17 13.31 -6.43
N LYS A 119 11.46 14.36 -6.86
CA LYS A 119 10.59 14.27 -8.05
C LYS A 119 11.34 14.13 -9.39
N LYS A 120 12.60 14.55 -9.45
CA LYS A 120 13.39 14.65 -10.68
C LYS A 120 14.29 13.43 -10.87
N THR A 121 14.91 12.95 -9.79
CA THR A 121 15.94 11.91 -9.84
C THR A 121 15.48 10.56 -9.34
N ASP A 122 14.23 10.42 -8.86
CA ASP A 122 13.71 9.13 -8.43
C ASP A 122 13.67 8.09 -9.56
N LYS A 123 13.97 6.83 -9.22
CA LYS A 123 13.99 5.69 -10.14
C LYS A 123 12.68 5.53 -10.92
N SER A 124 11.54 5.85 -10.33
CA SER A 124 10.22 5.77 -10.98
C SER A 124 10.14 6.59 -12.27
N ARG A 125 10.92 7.69 -12.38
CA ARG A 125 11.00 8.52 -13.59
C ARG A 125 11.50 7.77 -14.81
N LEU A 126 12.41 6.81 -14.62
CA LEU A 126 12.93 5.95 -15.70
C LEU A 126 11.81 5.13 -16.37
N TYR A 127 10.70 4.94 -15.65
CA TYR A 127 9.55 4.17 -16.10
C TYR A 127 8.35 5.06 -16.45
N GLY A 128 8.52 6.38 -16.46
CA GLY A 128 7.47 7.32 -16.88
C GLY A 128 6.44 7.66 -15.80
N PHE A 129 6.65 7.26 -14.55
CA PHE A 129 5.81 7.70 -13.44
C PHE A 129 6.05 9.19 -13.12
N ASP A 130 4.97 9.91 -12.80
CA ASP A 130 5.01 11.27 -12.27
C ASP A 130 4.14 11.35 -11.02
N LEU A 131 4.71 10.87 -9.90
CA LEU A 131 3.99 10.67 -8.64
C LEU A 131 4.54 11.62 -7.55
N PRO A 132 3.72 11.97 -6.55
CA PRO A 132 4.16 12.89 -5.51
C PRO A 132 5.25 12.28 -4.61
N ILE A 133 6.05 13.15 -3.99
CA ILE A 133 6.99 12.76 -2.92
C ILE A 133 6.19 12.08 -1.80
N GLY A 134 6.80 11.08 -1.17
CA GLY A 134 6.15 10.27 -0.14
C GLY A 134 5.32 9.10 -0.70
N THR A 135 5.18 8.97 -2.02
CA THR A 135 4.56 7.79 -2.64
C THR A 135 5.39 6.55 -2.33
N TRP A 136 4.70 5.48 -1.90
CA TRP A 136 5.30 4.18 -1.71
C TRP A 136 5.24 3.38 -3.01
N MET A 137 6.42 3.15 -3.57
CA MET A 137 6.62 2.37 -4.79
C MET A 137 7.07 0.95 -4.45
N ILE A 138 6.58 -0.02 -5.21
CA ILE A 138 7.02 -1.41 -5.13
C ILE A 138 7.34 -1.99 -6.50
N SER A 139 8.19 -3.00 -6.52
CA SER A 139 8.42 -3.90 -7.65
C SER A 139 8.15 -5.33 -7.19
N MET A 140 7.18 -5.99 -7.79
CA MET A 140 6.73 -7.33 -7.44
C MET A 140 7.14 -8.33 -8.52
N LYS A 141 7.89 -9.36 -8.11
CA LYS A 141 8.22 -10.53 -8.93
C LYS A 141 7.02 -11.46 -9.00
N VAL A 142 6.68 -11.87 -10.22
CA VAL A 142 5.53 -12.72 -10.55
C VAL A 142 6.04 -14.07 -11.08
N ASN A 143 6.16 -15.04 -10.19
CA ASN A 143 6.45 -16.43 -10.55
C ASN A 143 5.18 -17.26 -10.78
N ASN A 144 4.00 -16.69 -10.47
CA ASN A 144 2.71 -17.29 -10.75
C ASN A 144 2.34 -17.16 -12.23
N GLU A 145 2.24 -18.27 -12.95
CA GLU A 145 1.98 -18.30 -14.40
C GLU A 145 0.59 -17.76 -14.77
N ASP A 146 -0.44 -18.09 -13.98
CA ASP A 146 -1.81 -17.66 -14.25
C ASP A 146 -1.95 -16.14 -14.09
N VAL A 147 -1.39 -15.59 -13.01
CA VAL A 147 -1.34 -14.14 -12.80
C VAL A 147 -0.54 -13.46 -13.90
N TRP A 148 0.60 -14.04 -14.31
CA TRP A 148 1.40 -13.47 -15.38
C TRP A 148 0.68 -13.47 -16.73
N LYS A 149 -0.09 -14.51 -17.03
CA LYS A 149 -0.98 -14.55 -18.19
C LYS A 149 -2.04 -13.44 -18.11
N ASP A 150 -2.68 -13.27 -16.96
CA ASP A 150 -3.69 -12.24 -16.75
C ASP A 150 -3.11 -10.82 -16.87
N VAL A 151 -1.85 -10.60 -16.45
CA VAL A 151 -1.10 -9.36 -16.70
C VAL A 151 -0.95 -9.13 -18.20
N LYS A 152 -0.49 -10.13 -18.97
CA LYS A 152 -0.31 -10.00 -20.43
C LYS A 152 -1.63 -9.73 -21.16
N GLU A 153 -2.73 -10.27 -20.63
CA GLU A 153 -4.08 -10.04 -21.14
C GLU A 153 -4.69 -8.71 -20.65
N GLY A 154 -4.00 -7.96 -19.78
CA GLY A 154 -4.45 -6.67 -19.26
C GLY A 154 -5.63 -6.75 -18.28
N LYS A 155 -5.83 -7.92 -17.67
CA LYS A 155 -6.91 -8.17 -16.69
C LYS A 155 -6.62 -7.57 -15.33
N VAL A 156 -5.36 -7.58 -14.91
CA VAL A 156 -4.86 -6.86 -13.74
C VAL A 156 -4.01 -5.68 -14.20
N LYS A 157 -4.16 -4.54 -13.53
CA LYS A 157 -3.59 -3.28 -13.98
C LYS A 157 -2.87 -2.49 -12.88
N GLY A 158 -3.19 -2.72 -11.61
CA GLY A 158 -2.58 -1.98 -10.51
C GLY A 158 -2.49 -2.78 -9.23
N PHE A 159 -1.91 -2.14 -8.22
CA PHE A 159 -1.85 -2.68 -6.86
C PHE A 159 -2.96 -2.09 -5.99
N SER A 160 -3.32 -2.84 -4.96
CA SER A 160 -4.20 -2.40 -3.89
C SER A 160 -3.68 -2.99 -2.57
N ILE A 161 -3.79 -2.25 -1.48
CA ILE A 161 -3.28 -2.69 -0.17
C ILE A 161 -4.39 -3.31 0.68
N GLU A 162 -4.04 -4.33 1.45
CA GLU A 162 -4.90 -4.95 2.45
C GLU A 162 -4.28 -4.82 3.82
N GLY A 163 -5.06 -4.35 4.78
CA GLY A 163 -4.56 -4.13 6.13
C GLY A 163 -5.52 -3.32 6.99
N TYR A 164 -5.17 -3.20 8.26
CA TYR A 164 -5.92 -2.46 9.26
C TYR A 164 -5.27 -1.10 9.55
N PHE A 165 -6.08 -0.05 9.47
CA PHE A 165 -5.70 1.32 9.82
C PHE A 165 -6.78 1.93 10.69
N ALA A 166 -6.37 2.72 11.67
CA ALA A 166 -7.27 3.39 12.59
C ALA A 166 -7.63 4.79 12.08
N ASP A 167 -8.84 5.25 12.40
CA ASP A 167 -9.25 6.65 12.20
C ASP A 167 -8.57 7.53 13.25
N LYS A 168 -7.74 8.47 12.79
CA LYS A 168 -7.00 9.38 13.67
C LYS A 168 -7.91 10.23 14.57
N TYR A 169 -9.07 10.65 14.08
CA TYR A 169 -10.02 11.43 14.87
C TYR A 169 -10.65 10.58 15.97
N GLU A 170 -11.12 9.38 15.65
CA GLU A 170 -11.66 8.45 16.65
C GLU A 170 -10.63 8.09 17.71
N MET A 171 -9.40 7.75 17.31
CA MET A 171 -8.29 7.51 18.24
C MET A 171 -8.05 8.69 19.18
N SER A 172 -8.08 9.92 18.66
CA SER A 172 -7.87 11.12 19.48
C SER A 172 -8.97 11.32 20.52
N LEU A 173 -10.21 10.94 20.21
CA LEU A 173 -11.34 10.98 21.13
C LEU A 173 -11.23 9.90 22.20
N GLU A 174 -10.82 8.69 21.83
CA GLU A 174 -10.58 7.61 22.78
C GLU A 174 -9.47 7.94 23.78
N ASP A 175 -8.35 8.49 23.30
CA ASP A 175 -7.23 8.87 24.16
C ASP A 175 -7.65 9.97 25.16
N LYS A 176 -8.45 10.95 24.74
CA LYS A 176 -9.02 11.96 25.64
C LYS A 176 -9.93 11.34 26.70
N ARG A 177 -10.85 10.44 26.29
CA ARG A 177 -11.74 9.74 27.23
C ARG A 177 -10.96 8.91 28.25
N LYS A 178 -9.90 8.22 27.82
CA LYS A 178 -9.01 7.47 28.72
C LYS A 178 -8.32 8.40 29.72
N GLN A 179 -7.84 9.57 29.29
CA GLN A 179 -7.25 10.56 30.18
C GLN A 179 -8.26 11.10 31.21
N ASP A 180 -9.49 11.40 30.79
CA ASP A 180 -10.55 11.86 31.68
C ASP A 180 -10.87 10.81 32.76
N ILE A 181 -10.97 9.54 32.38
CA ILE A 181 -11.19 8.42 33.32
C ILE A 181 -10.02 8.30 34.31
N ILE A 182 -8.78 8.37 33.82
CA ILE A 182 -7.59 8.30 34.68
C ILE A 182 -7.60 9.43 35.71
N GLU A 183 -7.99 10.65 35.30
CA GLU A 183 -8.05 11.79 36.22
C GLU A 183 -9.16 11.65 37.25
N GLN A 184 -10.33 11.12 36.85
CA GLN A 184 -11.40 10.78 37.79
C GLN A 184 -10.96 9.73 38.82
N LEU A 185 -10.26 8.68 38.39
CA LEU A 185 -9.75 7.63 39.29
C LEU A 185 -8.71 8.19 40.27
N LYS A 186 -7.81 9.08 39.83
CA LYS A 186 -6.85 9.76 40.73
C LYS A 186 -7.54 10.58 41.81
N ASN A 187 -8.65 11.24 41.48
CA ASN A 187 -9.42 12.02 42.45
C ASN A 187 -10.17 11.15 43.47
N LEU A 188 -10.51 9.90 43.12
CA LEU A 188 -11.12 8.93 44.04
C LEU A 188 -10.10 8.25 44.98
N LEU A 189 -8.82 8.29 44.63
CA LEU A 189 -7.72 7.70 45.41
C LEU A 189 -7.03 8.71 46.34
N LYS A 190 -7.50 9.95 46.39
CA LYS A 190 -7.11 10.97 47.38
C LYS A 190 -8.08 10.97 48.56
#